data_AF-A0A8J7PPL2-F1
#
_entry.id   AF-A0A8J7PPL2-F1
#
_cell.length_a   1.000
_cell.length_b   1.000
_cell.length_c   1.000
_cell.angle_alpha   90.00
_cell.angle_beta   90.00
_cell.angle_gamma   90.00
#
_symmetry.space_group_name_H-M   'P 1'
#
loop_
_entity.id
_entity.type
_entity.pdbx_description
1 polymer ?
#
loop_
_entity_poly.entity_id
_entity_poly.type
_entity_poly.pdbx_seq_one_letter_code
_entity_poly.pdbx_strand_id
1 'polypeptide(L)'
;MNSARGADAVEIVGGADELLHALAAPATWQLHVKLLQKLPAVEIPGGRKEVLHRLLMRDLSHPNKFVRAWAYGGLATLAHQFPEFEGEVSAIFALGLRDESAAVKARIRNARGKPRASRGPGAGALVHRSNSF
;
A
#
# COMPACT_ATOMS: atom_id res chain seq x y z
N MET A 1 26.37 -7.95 -34.07
CA MET A 1 25.19 -8.68 -33.54
C MET A 1 25.32 -8.74 -32.04
N ASN A 2 24.57 -7.88 -31.35
CA ASN A 2 24.59 -7.75 -29.90
C ASN A 2 23.25 -8.29 -29.40
N SER A 3 23.24 -9.48 -28.81
CA SER A 3 22.06 -10.03 -28.14
C SER A 3 22.46 -10.52 -26.75
N ALA A 4 22.16 -9.65 -25.78
CA ALA A 4 21.85 -9.88 -24.36
C ALA A 4 22.30 -11.25 -23.80
N ARG A 5 23.40 -11.37 -23.07
CA ARG A 5 23.58 -10.98 -21.65
C ARG A 5 22.30 -10.98 -20.80
N GLY A 6 22.21 -11.97 -19.92
CA GLY A 6 21.70 -11.78 -18.56
C GLY A 6 20.33 -12.39 -18.28
N ALA A 7 20.25 -13.71 -18.13
CA ALA A 7 19.08 -14.39 -17.55
C ALA A 7 19.40 -15.11 -16.23
N ASP A 8 20.53 -14.77 -15.58
CA ASP A 8 20.97 -15.36 -14.30
C ASP A 8 21.14 -14.28 -13.21
N ALA A 9 20.10 -13.47 -13.04
CA ALA A 9 19.94 -12.61 -11.87
C ALA A 9 18.49 -12.73 -11.38
N VAL A 10 18.21 -13.78 -10.61
CA VAL A 10 17.12 -13.70 -9.63
C VAL A 10 17.64 -12.77 -8.52
N GLU A 11 17.58 -11.47 -8.79
CA GLU A 11 17.67 -10.47 -7.72
C GLU A 11 16.49 -10.70 -6.79
N ILE A 12 16.74 -10.69 -5.49
CA ILE A 12 15.67 -10.67 -4.48
C ILE A 12 14.97 -9.30 -4.58
N VAL A 13 14.06 -9.17 -5.55
CA VAL A 13 13.10 -8.07 -5.67
C VAL A 13 11.75 -8.67 -5.33
N GLY A 14 11.40 -8.66 -4.05
CA GLY A 14 10.08 -9.08 -3.57
C GLY A 14 9.00 -8.11 -4.07
N GLY A 15 8.49 -8.32 -5.28
CA GLY A 15 7.64 -7.37 -6.00
C GLY A 15 6.24 -7.21 -5.39
N ALA A 16 5.52 -6.18 -5.83
CA ALA A 16 4.14 -5.95 -5.40
C ALA A 16 3.23 -7.16 -5.65
N ASP A 17 3.40 -7.86 -6.77
CA ASP A 17 2.63 -9.05 -7.11
C ASP A 17 2.83 -10.18 -6.11
N GLU A 18 4.07 -10.44 -5.71
CA GLU A 18 4.41 -11.50 -4.75
C GLU A 18 3.90 -11.18 -3.36
N LEU A 19 4.02 -9.92 -2.93
CA LEU A 19 3.46 -9.48 -1.66
C LEU A 19 1.93 -9.61 -1.64
N LEU A 20 1.24 -9.21 -2.72
CA LEU A 20 -0.21 -9.33 -2.82
C LEU A 20 -0.65 -10.79 -2.89
N HIS A 21 0.09 -11.64 -3.59
CA HIS A 21 -0.16 -13.08 -3.62
C HIS A 21 -0.02 -13.68 -2.22
N ALA A 22 1.04 -13.33 -1.48
CA ALA A 22 1.24 -13.77 -0.11
C ALA A 22 0.16 -13.27 0.86
N LEU A 23 -0.32 -12.03 0.69
CA LEU A 23 -1.43 -11.48 1.48
C LEU A 23 -2.77 -12.15 1.17
N ALA A 24 -2.96 -12.68 -0.05
CA ALA A 24 -4.15 -13.40 -0.42
C ALA A 24 -4.18 -14.82 0.16
N ALA A 25 -3.01 -15.44 0.37
CA ALA A 25 -2.89 -16.81 0.86
C ALA A 25 -3.24 -16.96 2.36
N PRO A 26 -3.76 -18.12 2.78
CA PRO A 26 -3.93 -18.43 4.20
C PRO A 26 -2.58 -18.43 4.93
N ALA A 27 -2.50 -17.69 6.04
CA ALA A 27 -1.30 -17.58 6.84
C ALA A 27 -1.65 -17.49 8.34
N THR A 28 -0.68 -17.76 9.21
CA THR A 28 -0.82 -17.41 10.62
C THR A 28 -0.96 -15.90 10.76
N TRP A 29 -1.71 -15.42 11.75
CA TRP A 29 -1.91 -13.99 11.93
C TRP A 29 -0.59 -13.22 12.14
N GLN A 30 0.43 -13.85 12.73
CA GLN A 30 1.76 -13.27 12.91
C GLN A 30 2.46 -13.06 11.56
N LEU A 31 2.42 -14.05 10.68
CA LEU A 31 2.99 -13.93 9.34
C LEU A 31 2.22 -12.88 8.54
N HIS A 32 0.89 -12.90 8.64
CA HIS A 32 0.04 -11.92 7.98
C HIS A 32 0.37 -10.47 8.37
N VAL A 33 0.56 -10.22 9.67
CA VAL A 33 1.02 -8.91 10.16
C VAL A 33 2.38 -8.54 9.59
N LYS A 34 3.34 -9.47 9.51
CA LYS A 34 4.66 -9.21 8.90
C LYS A 34 4.55 -8.84 7.42
N LEU A 35 3.61 -9.42 6.68
CA LEU A 35 3.35 -9.05 5.29
C LEU A 35 2.78 -7.63 5.20
N LEU A 36 1.76 -7.31 6.01
CA LEU A 36 1.18 -5.96 6.05
C LEU A 36 2.22 -4.89 6.44
N GLN A 37 3.18 -5.23 7.31
CA GLN A 37 4.28 -4.35 7.70
C GLN A 37 5.22 -3.98 6.55
N LYS A 38 5.31 -4.81 5.50
CA LYS A 38 6.14 -4.54 4.32
C LYS A 38 5.48 -3.57 3.34
N LEU A 39 4.14 -3.44 3.35
CA LEU A 39 3.40 -2.60 2.40
C LEU A 39 3.95 -1.17 2.23
N PRO A 40 4.35 -0.43 3.29
CA PRO A 40 4.83 0.94 3.12
C PRO A 40 6.14 1.07 2.33
N ALA A 41 6.89 -0.03 2.15
CA ALA A 41 8.15 -0.06 1.40
C ALA A 41 7.96 -0.54 -0.05
N VAL A 42 6.73 -0.85 -0.47
CA VAL A 42 6.44 -1.42 -1.79
C VAL A 42 5.57 -0.47 -2.60
N GLU A 43 6.03 -0.13 -3.80
CA GLU A 43 5.24 0.60 -4.78
C GLU A 43 4.24 -0.36 -5.43
N ILE A 44 2.96 -0.03 -5.34
CA ILE A 44 1.88 -0.86 -5.86
C ILE A 44 1.60 -0.40 -7.30
N PRO A 45 1.62 -1.30 -8.29
CA PRO A 45 1.22 -0.96 -9.65
C PRO A 45 -0.25 -0.51 -9.69
N GLY A 46 -0.55 0.48 -10.54
CA GLY A 46 -1.92 1.00 -10.68
C GLY A 46 -2.97 -0.06 -11.01
N GLY A 47 -2.62 -1.10 -11.78
CA GLY A 47 -3.51 -2.23 -12.09
C GLY A 47 -3.75 -3.20 -10.92
N ARG A 48 -3.12 -2.98 -9.76
CA ARG A 48 -3.23 -3.82 -8.56
C ARG A 48 -3.85 -3.09 -7.36
N LYS A 49 -4.13 -1.79 -7.47
CA LYS A 49 -4.67 -0.99 -6.36
C LYS A 49 -6.00 -1.53 -5.82
N GLU A 50 -6.90 -2.01 -6.70
CA GLU A 50 -8.17 -2.60 -6.29
C GLU A 50 -8.00 -3.97 -5.63
N VAL A 51 -6.96 -4.72 -6.03
CA VAL A 51 -6.62 -6.00 -5.38
C VAL A 51 -6.17 -5.75 -3.95
N LEU A 52 -5.23 -4.80 -3.76
CA LEU A 52 -4.78 -4.40 -2.43
C LEU A 52 -5.95 -3.89 -1.59
N HIS A 53 -6.80 -3.03 -2.16
CA HIS A 53 -7.99 -2.51 -1.47
C HIS A 53 -8.89 -3.63 -0.93
N ARG A 54 -9.26 -4.60 -1.78
CA ARG A 54 -10.10 -5.74 -1.35
C ARG A 54 -9.45 -6.57 -0.24
N LEU A 55 -8.14 -6.82 -0.31
CA LEU A 55 -7.41 -7.55 0.72
C LEU A 55 -7.43 -6.81 2.06
N LEU A 56 -7.21 -5.49 2.04
CA LEU A 56 -7.24 -4.67 3.25
C LEU A 56 -8.64 -4.59 3.87
N MET A 57 -9.69 -4.48 3.04
CA MET A 57 -11.07 -4.50 3.50
C MET A 57 -11.44 -5.83 4.16
N ARG A 58 -11.01 -6.96 3.60
CA ARG A 58 -11.13 -8.28 4.24
C ARG A 58 -10.42 -8.30 5.60
N ASP A 59 -9.21 -7.75 5.66
CA ASP A 59 -8.39 -7.78 6.87
C ASP A 59 -8.96 -6.90 8.01
N LEU A 60 -9.78 -5.89 7.71
CA LEU A 60 -10.53 -5.12 8.72
C LEU A 60 -11.56 -5.96 9.48
N SER A 61 -12.03 -7.08 8.92
CA SER A 61 -12.94 -8.01 9.62
C SER A 61 -12.21 -9.16 10.31
N HIS A 62 -10.87 -9.17 10.32
CA HIS A 62 -10.09 -10.26 10.88
C HIS A 62 -10.28 -10.36 12.41
N PRO A 63 -10.42 -11.57 12.99
CA PRO A 63 -10.65 -11.73 14.44
C PRO A 63 -9.50 -11.19 15.29
N ASN A 64 -8.26 -11.31 14.80
CA ASN A 64 -7.08 -10.78 15.47
C ASN A 64 -6.94 -9.26 15.29
N LYS A 65 -6.93 -8.52 16.41
CA LYS A 65 -6.79 -7.05 16.45
C LYS A 65 -5.50 -6.51 15.83
N PHE A 66 -4.40 -7.27 15.83
CA PHE A 66 -3.14 -6.83 15.24
C PHE A 66 -3.22 -6.80 13.72
N VAL A 67 -3.90 -7.77 13.11
CA VAL A 67 -4.18 -7.76 11.67
C VAL A 67 -5.00 -6.53 11.31
N ARG A 68 -6.11 -6.27 12.02
CA ARG A 68 -6.93 -5.06 11.78
C ARG A 68 -6.12 -3.77 11.93
N ALA A 69 -5.33 -3.64 13.00
CA ALA A 69 -4.49 -2.47 13.23
C ALA A 69 -3.50 -2.19 12.08
N TRP A 70 -2.92 -3.25 11.50
CA TRP A 70 -2.00 -3.12 10.37
C TRP A 70 -2.73 -2.95 9.03
N ALA A 71 -3.95 -3.47 8.87
CA ALA A 71 -4.79 -3.21 7.71
C ALA A 71 -5.13 -1.72 7.57
N TYR A 72 -5.43 -1.02 8.68
CA TYR A 72 -5.55 0.45 8.65
C TYR A 72 -4.26 1.14 8.18
N GLY A 73 -3.09 0.62 8.57
CA GLY A 73 -1.80 1.09 8.06
C GLY A 73 -1.65 0.89 6.55
N GLY A 74 -2.07 -0.27 6.04
CA GLY A 74 -2.11 -0.55 4.61
C GLY A 74 -3.06 0.36 3.84
N LEU A 75 -4.22 0.70 4.41
CA LEU A 75 -5.16 1.65 3.79
C LEU A 75 -4.59 3.07 3.71
N ALA A 76 -3.81 3.50 4.71
CA ALA A 76 -3.07 4.76 4.61
C ALA A 76 -2.03 4.72 3.47
N THR A 77 -1.32 3.59 3.30
CA THR A 77 -0.40 3.40 2.17
C THR A 77 -1.14 3.43 0.82
N LEU A 78 -2.30 2.78 0.72
CA LEU A 78 -3.13 2.79 -0.49
C LEU A 78 -3.55 4.21 -0.85
N ALA A 79 -4.15 4.96 0.08
CA ALA A 79 -4.59 6.34 -0.15
C ALA A 79 -3.42 7.28 -0.46
N HIS A 80 -2.23 6.99 0.06
CA HIS A 80 -1.03 7.76 -0.25
C HIS A 80 -0.56 7.57 -1.70
N GLN A 81 -0.57 6.33 -2.19
CA GLN A 81 -0.16 6.03 -3.56
C GLN A 81 -1.27 6.34 -4.59
N PHE A 82 -2.54 6.28 -4.18
CA PHE A 82 -3.72 6.42 -5.02
C PHE A 82 -4.73 7.39 -4.39
N PRO A 83 -4.64 8.69 -4.70
CA PRO A 83 -5.44 9.74 -4.08
C PRO A 83 -6.96 9.55 -4.22
N GLU A 84 -7.43 8.78 -5.21
CA GLU A 84 -8.83 8.43 -5.37
C GLU A 84 -9.43 7.66 -4.18
N PHE A 85 -8.59 7.01 -3.37
CA PHE A 85 -9.02 6.30 -2.15
C PHE A 85 -9.03 7.19 -0.89
N GLU A 86 -8.53 8.44 -0.93
CA GLU A 86 -8.42 9.28 0.27
C GLU A 86 -9.76 9.48 0.99
N GLY A 87 -10.83 9.73 0.22
CA GLY A 87 -12.18 9.97 0.77
C GLY A 87 -12.73 8.73 1.48
N GLU A 88 -12.64 7.57 0.83
CA GLU A 88 -13.09 6.29 1.37
C GLU A 88 -12.29 5.90 2.63
N VAL A 89 -10.96 5.96 2.55
CA VAL A 89 -10.06 5.62 3.67
C VAL A 89 -10.31 6.54 4.87
N SER A 90 -10.58 7.82 4.64
CA SER A 90 -10.94 8.75 5.72
C SER A 90 -12.25 8.34 6.43
N ALA A 91 -13.27 7.94 5.68
CA ALA A 91 -14.53 7.45 6.23
C ALA A 91 -14.33 6.15 7.03
N ILE A 92 -13.57 5.20 6.47
CA ILE A 92 -13.20 3.95 7.15
C ILE A 92 -12.46 4.22 8.47
N PHE A 93 -11.53 5.18 8.47
CA PHE A 93 -10.79 5.55 9.68
C PHE A 93 -11.71 6.18 10.74
N ALA A 94 -12.70 6.98 10.33
CA ALA A 94 -13.68 7.54 11.25
C ALA A 94 -14.52 6.44 11.92
N LEU A 95 -14.97 5.43 11.15
CA LEU A 95 -15.67 4.27 11.67
C LEU A 95 -14.78 3.46 12.64
N GLY A 96 -13.54 3.17 12.25
CA GLY A 96 -12.58 2.47 13.11
C GLY A 96 -12.30 3.22 14.42
N LEU A 97 -12.20 4.55 14.38
CA LEU A 97 -12.04 5.37 15.58
C LEU A 97 -13.25 5.38 16.52
N ARG A 98 -14.43 4.99 16.03
CA ARG A 98 -15.63 4.78 16.85
C ARG A 98 -15.68 3.37 17.42
N ASP A 99 -15.48 2.36 16.58
CA ASP A 99 -15.90 0.98 16.88
C ASP A 99 -14.77 0.06 17.38
N GLU A 100 -13.50 0.39 17.14
CA GLU A 100 -12.38 -0.50 17.47
C GLU A 100 -11.90 -0.45 18.94
N SER A 101 -11.03 -1.41 19.30
CA SER A 101 -10.33 -1.37 20.59
C SER A 101 -9.37 -0.16 20.71
N ALA A 102 -9.09 0.29 21.94
CA ALA A 102 -8.18 1.42 22.19
C ALA A 102 -6.80 1.28 21.53
N ALA A 103 -6.24 0.07 21.52
CA ALA A 103 -4.95 -0.21 20.88
C ALA A 103 -4.98 -0.03 19.36
N VAL A 104 -6.05 -0.48 18.70
CA VAL A 104 -6.25 -0.30 17.25
C VAL A 104 -6.47 1.18 16.93
N LYS A 105 -7.28 1.88 17.74
CA LYS A 105 -7.50 3.34 17.60
C LYS A 105 -6.21 4.14 17.69
N ALA A 106 -5.31 3.80 18.62
CA ALA A 106 -3.99 4.42 18.70
C ALA A 106 -3.18 4.23 17.40
N ARG A 107 -3.24 3.04 16.80
CA ARG A 107 -2.58 2.77 15.52
C ARG A 107 -3.17 3.58 14.37
N ILE A 108 -4.51 3.70 14.29
CA ILE A 108 -5.20 4.50 13.27
C ILE A 108 -4.73 5.97 13.34
N ARG A 109 -4.64 6.55 14.55
CA ARG A 109 -4.11 7.92 14.73
C ARG A 109 -2.67 8.05 14.23
N ASN A 110 -1.81 7.08 14.54
CA ASN A 110 -0.42 7.09 14.08
C ASN A 110 -0.31 6.93 12.55
N ALA A 111 -1.22 6.20 11.92
CA ALA A 111 -1.25 6.07 10.45
C ALA A 111 -1.64 7.39 9.77
N ARG A 112 -2.56 8.17 10.38
CA ARG A 112 -2.96 9.51 9.89
C ARG A 112 -1.89 10.58 10.07
N GLY A 113 -1.09 10.48 11.14
CA GLY A 113 -0.14 11.50 11.55
C GLY A 113 1.18 11.55 10.78
N LYS A 114 1.43 10.65 9.81
CA LYS A 114 2.63 10.77 8.96
C LYS A 114 2.44 11.95 7.99
N PRO A 115 3.35 12.94 8.00
CA PRO A 115 3.27 14.08 7.09
C PRO A 115 3.22 13.60 5.64
N ARG A 116 2.34 14.21 4.84
CA ARG A 116 2.31 14.10 3.39
C ARG A 116 3.67 14.60 2.87
N ALA A 117 4.61 13.71 2.59
CA ALA A 117 5.77 14.09 1.80
C ALA A 117 5.23 14.62 0.46
N SER A 118 5.58 15.86 0.15
CA SER A 118 5.11 16.62 -1.00
C SER A 118 5.16 15.77 -2.27
N ARG A 119 4.01 15.66 -2.95
CA ARG A 119 3.86 15.18 -4.32
C ARG A 119 5.04 15.65 -5.18
N GLY A 120 5.89 14.74 -5.62
CA GLY A 120 6.64 14.94 -6.86
C GLY A 120 5.66 14.96 -8.03
N PRO A 121 5.79 15.88 -9.00
CA PRO A 121 4.81 16.04 -10.06
C PRO A 121 4.74 14.76 -10.89
N GLY A 122 3.52 14.31 -11.12
CA GLY A 122 3.22 13.17 -11.99
C GLY A 122 3.78 13.36 -13.38
N ALA A 123 4.19 12.24 -13.97
CA ALA A 123 4.40 12.10 -15.39
C ALA A 123 3.23 12.70 -16.17
N GLY A 124 3.50 13.74 -16.96
CA GLY A 124 2.52 14.35 -17.86
C GLY A 124 2.81 15.81 -18.16
N ALA A 125 3.32 16.06 -19.37
CA ALA A 125 3.44 17.34 -20.07
C ALA A 125 4.58 18.29 -19.64
N LEU A 126 5.60 18.45 -20.48
CA LEU A 126 5.79 19.71 -21.22
C LEU A 126 6.79 19.58 -22.39
N VAL A 127 6.22 19.57 -23.59
CA VAL A 127 6.54 20.35 -24.80
C VAL A 127 8.00 20.52 -25.23
N HIS A 128 8.25 20.04 -26.45
CA HIS A 128 9.21 20.55 -27.45
C HIS A 128 9.69 21.98 -27.17
N ARG A 129 11.00 22.18 -27.02
CA ARG A 129 11.62 23.46 -27.35
C ARG A 129 12.75 23.22 -28.35
N SER A 130 12.42 23.44 -29.61
CA SER A 130 13.39 23.75 -30.65
C SER A 130 14.09 25.05 -30.27
N ASN A 131 15.41 25.10 -30.37
CA ASN A 131 16.16 26.34 -30.33
C ASN A 131 16.95 26.46 -31.64
N SER A 132 16.42 27.29 -32.55
CA SER A 132 17.16 27.92 -33.64
C SER A 132 17.27 29.39 -33.27
N PHE A 133 18.49 29.88 -33.11
CA PHE A 133 19.04 31.14 -33.61
C PHE A 133 20.50 31.24 -33.16
#